data_AF-A0A0F9YN72-F1
#
_entry.id   AF-A0A0F9YN72-F1
#
_cell.length_a   1.000
_cell.length_b   1.000
_cell.length_c   1.000
_cell.angle_alpha   90.00
_cell.angle_beta   90.00
_cell.angle_gamma   90.00
#
_symmetry.space_group_name_H-M   'P 1'
#
loop_
_entity.id
_entity.type
_entity.pdbx_description
1 polymer ?
#
loop_
_entity_poly.entity_id
_entity_poly.type
_entity_poly.pdbx_seq_one_letter_code
_entity_poly.pdbx_strand_id
1 'polypeptide(L)'
;MLSKYLPAEFEKKWVEEWEKNKVYKVHKVIKSVKSEKKKQYILAMFPYPSGAGLHVGHVRNYTGTDVVARYFRMNGHSVLHPMGWDAFGLPAENAAVKAKKNPMDMVPEHITTFKKQMKSLGFSYDWDKEFSTTDPSYYKWTQWLFIQFYKMGLLYKKNAPINYCPKCKTGLAEEEVLADGTHERCGNKIEKRDLPQWVFKITKYADRLLEDLEGLDWPKGILEMQKNWIGKKEGINVNYPVKGTKEVITCFTTAPVNFGMTFIVVSPEHEFIKKIIKGEIKVPKNRLEDIKKYVKSASEKTEQERLNERREKTGVFTGLYAYNPVAEWDVPIWITDFVLANVGTGAVQGCPGHDYKDFEFAKKFKLPIIRVVVGEDGDQSEIKESHQIIVKGMKGKMVNSKFLNGLKFSEGLEKTMDSQFQKINCH
;
A
#
# COMPACT_ATOMS: atom_id res chain seq x y z
N MET A 1 -23.07 1.82 56.30
CA MET A 1 -23.41 1.93 54.88
C MET A 1 -23.39 3.40 54.50
N LEU A 2 -22.49 3.82 53.61
CA LEU A 2 -22.58 5.14 52.99
C LEU A 2 -23.85 5.16 52.12
N SER A 3 -24.70 6.16 52.31
CA SER A 3 -26.06 6.26 51.74
C SER A 3 -26.11 6.73 50.27
N LYS A 4 -24.97 6.84 49.58
CA LYS A 4 -24.88 7.12 48.13
C LYS A 4 -23.51 6.68 47.59
N TYR A 5 -23.46 6.11 46.39
CA TYR A 5 -22.19 5.83 45.69
C TYR A 5 -21.61 7.13 45.13
N LEU A 6 -20.49 7.58 45.71
CA LEU A 6 -19.84 8.86 45.37
C LEU A 6 -18.38 8.60 44.96
N PRO A 7 -18.09 8.41 43.65
CA PRO A 7 -16.74 8.10 43.15
C PRO A 7 -15.65 9.05 43.63
N ALA A 8 -15.97 10.34 43.69
CA ALA A 8 -15.05 11.40 44.12
C ALA A 8 -14.49 11.21 45.54
N GLU A 9 -15.17 10.44 46.40
CA GLU A 9 -14.73 10.19 47.78
C GLU A 9 -13.64 9.12 47.87
N PHE A 10 -13.50 8.23 46.88
CA PHE A 10 -12.61 7.07 46.99
C PHE A 10 -11.67 6.84 45.79
N GLU A 11 -11.99 7.29 44.57
CA GLU A 11 -11.17 7.00 43.38
C GLU A 11 -9.73 7.51 43.53
N LYS A 12 -9.58 8.78 43.93
CA LYS A 12 -8.26 9.40 44.15
C LYS A 12 -7.44 8.63 45.19
N LYS A 13 -8.06 8.22 46.29
CA LYS A 13 -7.41 7.45 47.36
C LYS A 13 -6.79 6.15 46.82
N TRP A 14 -7.53 5.40 46.00
CA TRP A 14 -7.01 4.14 45.46
C TRP A 14 -5.91 4.33 44.44
N VAL A 15 -6.03 5.34 43.57
CA VAL A 15 -4.95 5.68 42.63
C VAL A 15 -3.67 5.99 43.39
N GLU A 16 -3.73 6.84 44.41
CA GLU A 16 -2.58 7.20 45.25
C GLU A 16 -1.98 5.98 45.97
N GLU A 17 -2.83 5.11 46.52
CA GLU A 17 -2.38 3.88 47.19
C GLU A 17 -1.69 2.91 46.22
N TRP A 18 -2.22 2.72 45.02
CA TRP A 18 -1.59 1.86 44.00
C TRP A 18 -0.25 2.41 43.50
N GLU A 19 -0.14 3.73 43.34
CA GLU A 19 1.11 4.38 42.95
C GLU A 19 2.16 4.29 44.07
N LYS A 20 1.78 4.60 45.31
CA LYS A 20 2.65 4.50 46.49
C LYS A 20 3.22 3.10 46.65
N ASN A 21 2.38 2.07 46.51
CA ASN A 21 2.78 0.67 46.61
C ASN A 21 3.40 0.11 45.32
N LYS A 22 3.48 0.90 44.24
CA LYS A 22 4.01 0.50 42.94
C LYS A 22 3.40 -0.83 42.45
N VAL A 23 2.08 -0.98 42.61
CA VAL A 23 1.34 -2.24 42.37
C VAL A 23 1.47 -2.70 40.92
N TYR A 24 1.58 -1.75 39.99
CA TYR A 24 1.62 -2.02 38.56
C TYR A 24 3.04 -2.19 38.00
N LYS A 25 4.06 -1.83 38.78
CA LYS A 25 5.46 -2.01 38.40
C LYS A 25 5.78 -3.47 38.14
N VAL A 26 6.52 -3.75 37.07
CA VAL A 26 7.00 -5.09 36.77
C VAL A 26 8.23 -5.40 37.64
N HIS A 27 8.04 -6.16 38.72
CA HIS A 27 9.09 -6.45 39.70
C HIS A 27 10.00 -7.63 39.34
N LYS A 28 9.66 -8.45 38.34
CA LYS A 28 10.46 -9.63 37.93
C LYS A 28 10.95 -9.50 36.49
N VAL A 29 12.25 -9.22 36.33
CA VAL A 29 12.97 -9.57 35.09
C VAL A 29 13.11 -11.10 35.10
N ILE A 30 12.23 -11.78 34.39
CA ILE A 30 12.30 -13.23 34.29
C ILE A 30 13.46 -13.57 33.34
N LYS A 31 14.56 -14.05 33.93
CA LYS A 31 15.86 -14.29 33.28
C LYS A 31 15.90 -15.48 32.32
N SER A 32 14.82 -16.26 32.15
CA SER A 32 14.81 -17.38 31.19
C SER A 32 13.44 -17.65 30.57
N VAL A 33 13.48 -18.24 29.37
CA VAL A 33 12.35 -18.63 28.51
C VAL A 33 11.53 -19.76 29.17
N LYS A 34 12.13 -20.59 30.04
CA LYS A 34 11.47 -21.79 30.62
C LYS A 34 10.39 -21.51 31.68
N SER A 35 10.20 -20.27 32.16
CA SER A 35 9.13 -19.90 33.11
C SER A 35 7.91 -19.23 32.41
N GLU A 36 7.72 -19.49 31.12
CA GLU A 36 6.76 -18.86 30.20
C GLU A 36 5.30 -18.86 30.64
N LYS A 37 4.84 -19.84 31.42
CA LYS A 37 3.40 -20.06 31.69
C LYS A 37 2.69 -18.95 32.48
N LYS A 38 3.39 -17.89 32.92
CA LYS A 38 2.81 -16.80 33.72
C LYS A 38 3.28 -15.39 33.29
N LYS A 39 3.68 -15.17 32.04
CA LYS A 39 3.96 -13.81 31.52
C LYS A 39 2.81 -13.30 30.68
N GLN A 40 2.51 -12.01 30.76
CA GLN A 40 1.61 -11.35 29.83
C GLN A 40 2.19 -10.00 29.43
N TYR A 41 2.23 -9.74 28.14
CA TYR A 41 2.54 -8.42 27.60
C TYR A 41 1.28 -7.84 26.98
N ILE A 42 0.72 -6.83 27.62
CA ILE A 42 -0.54 -6.22 27.22
C ILE A 42 -0.21 -4.82 26.76
N LEU A 43 -0.54 -4.52 25.51
CA LEU A 43 -0.13 -3.30 24.86
C LEU A 43 -1.34 -2.64 24.20
N ALA A 44 -1.55 -1.37 24.51
CA ALA A 44 -2.39 -0.49 23.72
C ALA A 44 -1.52 0.31 22.75
N MET A 45 -2.07 0.69 21.60
CA MET A 45 -1.44 1.69 20.74
C MET A 45 -1.32 3.01 21.52
N PHE A 46 -0.09 3.45 21.74
CA PHE A 46 0.24 4.63 22.51
C PHE A 46 -0.19 5.92 21.78
N PRO A 47 -0.65 6.97 22.48
CA PRO A 47 -1.32 8.09 21.85
C PRO A 47 -0.35 9.08 21.21
N TYR A 48 -0.87 9.80 20.21
CA TYR A 48 -0.28 11.06 19.77
C TYR A 48 -0.60 12.16 20.80
N PRO A 49 0.40 12.85 21.40
CA PRO A 49 0.19 13.97 22.32
C PRO A 49 -0.10 15.27 21.55
N SER A 50 -0.97 15.22 20.54
CA SER A 50 -1.33 16.34 19.66
C SER A 50 -2.58 17.09 20.12
N GLY A 51 -3.42 16.47 20.94
CA GLY A 51 -4.58 17.11 21.56
C GLY A 51 -4.27 17.76 22.92
N ALA A 52 -5.16 18.62 23.41
CA ALA A 52 -5.05 19.21 24.75
C ALA A 52 -5.27 18.18 25.89
N GLY A 53 -5.79 16.99 25.58
CA GLY A 53 -6.06 15.91 26.53
C GLY A 53 -6.67 14.69 25.85
N LEU A 54 -6.97 13.66 26.65
CA LEU A 54 -7.68 12.46 26.22
C LEU A 54 -9.12 12.79 25.80
N HIS A 55 -9.58 12.17 24.70
CA HIS A 55 -10.99 12.08 24.34
C HIS A 55 -11.54 10.68 24.65
N VAL A 56 -12.87 10.50 24.59
CA VAL A 56 -13.55 9.23 24.91
C VAL A 56 -13.05 8.03 24.10
N GLY A 57 -12.61 8.25 22.84
CA GLY A 57 -11.98 7.19 22.03
C GLY A 57 -10.70 6.60 22.65
N HIS A 58 -9.86 7.43 23.28
CA HIS A 58 -8.68 6.96 24.01
C HIS A 58 -9.10 6.12 25.22
N VAL A 59 -10.06 6.62 25.99
CA VAL A 59 -10.56 5.93 27.20
C VAL A 59 -11.12 4.55 26.82
N ARG A 60 -11.89 4.44 25.75
CA ARG A 60 -12.41 3.16 25.26
C ARG A 60 -11.29 2.14 24.98
N ASN A 61 -10.21 2.56 24.30
CA ASN A 61 -9.10 1.67 23.96
C ASN A 61 -8.32 1.24 25.22
N TYR A 62 -7.97 2.20 26.07
CA TYR A 62 -7.14 1.98 27.25
C TYR A 62 -7.87 1.23 28.37
N THR A 63 -9.18 1.43 28.54
CA THR A 63 -9.96 0.63 29.49
C THR A 63 -9.98 -0.85 29.09
N GLY A 64 -10.07 -1.17 27.79
CA GLY A 64 -10.08 -2.56 27.32
C GLY A 64 -8.80 -3.31 27.69
N THR A 65 -7.64 -2.69 27.46
CA THR A 65 -6.33 -3.27 27.82
C THR A 65 -6.11 -3.30 29.34
N ASP A 66 -6.59 -2.29 30.07
CA ASP A 66 -6.54 -2.25 31.54
C ASP A 66 -7.29 -3.41 32.20
N VAL A 67 -8.50 -3.72 31.72
CA VAL A 67 -9.31 -4.85 32.23
C VAL A 67 -8.54 -6.17 32.07
N VAL A 68 -7.94 -6.40 30.89
CA VAL A 68 -7.15 -7.60 30.62
C VAL A 68 -5.90 -7.65 31.50
N ALA A 69 -5.23 -6.51 31.70
CA ALA A 69 -4.04 -6.40 32.55
C ALA A 69 -4.33 -6.73 34.01
N ARG A 70 -5.43 -6.20 34.55
CA ARG A 70 -5.88 -6.51 35.92
C ARG A 70 -6.27 -7.97 36.07
N TYR A 71 -7.04 -8.51 35.12
CA TYR A 71 -7.44 -9.91 35.12
C TYR A 71 -6.23 -10.85 35.24
N PHE A 72 -5.24 -10.69 34.36
CA PHE A 72 -4.06 -11.56 34.40
C PHE A 72 -3.20 -11.35 35.65
N ARG A 73 -3.08 -10.11 36.13
CA ARG A 73 -2.34 -9.80 37.36
C ARG A 73 -2.98 -10.48 38.57
N MET A 74 -4.31 -10.44 38.68
CA MET A 74 -5.08 -11.10 39.75
C MET A 74 -5.01 -12.63 39.65
N ASN A 75 -4.84 -13.19 38.45
CA ASN A 75 -4.57 -14.61 38.23
C ASN A 75 -3.10 -15.01 38.44
N GLY A 76 -2.28 -14.13 39.03
CA GLY A 76 -0.90 -14.41 39.40
C GLY A 76 0.09 -14.40 38.23
N HIS A 77 -0.27 -13.80 37.08
CA HIS A 77 0.67 -13.56 36.00
C HIS A 77 1.56 -12.35 36.30
N SER A 78 2.80 -12.40 35.81
CA SER A 78 3.68 -11.24 35.67
C SER A 78 3.26 -10.45 34.43
N VAL A 79 2.60 -9.31 34.65
CA VAL A 79 2.02 -8.48 33.58
C VAL A 79 2.91 -7.26 33.31
N LEU A 80 3.37 -7.10 32.07
CA LEU A 80 3.89 -5.84 31.54
C LEU A 80 2.74 -5.12 30.82
N HIS A 81 2.39 -3.94 31.32
CA HIS A 81 1.40 -3.04 30.73
C HIS A 81 2.01 -1.64 30.67
N PRO A 82 2.74 -1.29 29.60
CA PRO A 82 3.45 -0.02 29.51
C PRO A 82 2.58 1.03 28.81
N MET A 83 3.05 2.28 28.88
CA MET A 83 2.53 3.37 28.07
C MET A 83 3.69 4.23 27.59
N GLY A 84 3.52 4.90 26.46
CA GLY A 84 4.48 5.85 25.90
C GLY A 84 3.77 6.94 25.11
N TRP A 85 4.53 7.72 24.35
CA TRP A 85 4.01 8.87 23.62
C TRP A 85 4.53 8.90 22.18
N ASP A 86 3.62 8.88 21.20
CA ASP A 86 3.99 9.00 19.80
C ASP A 86 4.09 10.47 19.43
N ALA A 87 5.19 11.05 19.87
CA ALA A 87 5.40 12.49 20.00
C ALA A 87 6.00 13.16 18.76
N PHE A 88 6.56 12.38 17.82
CA PHE A 88 7.09 12.89 16.57
C PHE A 88 6.01 13.04 15.47
N GLY A 89 6.39 13.69 14.38
CA GLY A 89 5.62 13.71 13.14
C GLY A 89 4.55 14.79 13.07
N LEU A 90 3.80 14.74 11.97
CA LEU A 90 2.82 15.74 11.60
C LEU A 90 1.71 16.01 12.64
N PRO A 91 1.26 15.06 13.49
CA PRO A 91 0.20 15.38 14.45
C PRO A 91 0.64 16.45 15.45
N ALA A 92 1.83 16.25 16.05
CA ALA A 92 2.39 17.17 17.03
C ALA A 92 2.77 18.51 16.40
N GLU A 93 3.39 18.48 15.22
CA GLU A 93 3.81 19.70 14.50
C GLU A 93 2.60 20.57 14.09
N ASN A 94 1.57 19.99 13.48
CA ASN A 94 0.40 20.75 13.06
C ASN A 94 -0.36 21.35 14.25
N ALA A 95 -0.46 20.61 15.36
CA ALA A 95 -1.07 21.12 16.59
C ALA A 95 -0.28 22.33 17.13
N ALA A 96 1.05 22.26 17.12
CA ALA A 96 1.91 23.35 17.57
C ALA A 96 1.79 24.59 16.67
N VAL A 97 1.78 24.39 15.33
CA VAL A 97 1.56 25.47 14.37
C VAL A 97 0.22 26.16 14.59
N LYS A 98 -0.86 25.40 14.79
CA LYS A 98 -2.20 25.95 15.07
C LYS A 98 -2.23 26.73 16.38
N ALA A 99 -1.52 26.24 17.40
CA ALA A 99 -1.38 26.90 18.69
C ALA A 99 -0.36 28.07 18.68
N LYS A 100 0.36 28.28 17.57
CA LYS A 100 1.49 29.22 17.46
C LYS A 100 2.55 28.99 18.56
N LYS A 101 2.81 27.73 18.88
CA LYS A 101 3.81 27.28 19.86
C LYS A 101 4.90 26.46 19.18
N ASN A 102 6.05 26.31 19.84
CA ASN A 102 7.06 25.34 19.44
C ASN A 102 6.61 23.92 19.86
N PRO A 103 6.67 22.91 18.97
CA PRO A 103 6.38 21.53 19.34
C PRO A 103 7.18 21.03 20.55
N MET A 104 8.44 21.46 20.70
CA MET A 104 9.30 21.06 21.82
C MET A 104 8.77 21.51 23.19
N ASP A 105 8.03 22.61 23.23
CA ASP A 105 7.45 23.14 24.47
C ASP A 105 6.04 22.55 24.71
N MET A 106 5.25 22.43 23.64
CA MET A 106 3.84 22.01 23.73
C MET A 106 3.70 20.51 24.01
N VAL A 107 4.51 19.67 23.37
CA VAL A 107 4.39 18.20 23.50
C VAL A 107 4.61 17.73 24.95
N PRO A 108 5.61 18.20 25.70
CA PRO A 108 5.75 17.87 27.12
C PRO A 108 4.55 18.30 28.00
N GLU A 109 3.94 19.46 27.72
CA GLU A 109 2.73 19.93 28.41
C GLU A 109 1.56 18.96 28.18
N HIS A 110 1.36 18.53 26.93
CA HIS A 110 0.33 17.57 26.56
C HIS A 110 0.59 16.19 27.18
N ILE A 111 1.82 15.68 27.12
CA ILE A 111 2.21 14.42 27.78
C ILE A 111 1.88 14.46 29.27
N THR A 112 2.23 15.55 29.96
CA THR A 112 1.92 15.74 31.38
C THR A 112 0.41 15.69 31.64
N THR A 113 -0.38 16.33 30.77
CA THR A 113 -1.84 16.35 30.88
C THR A 113 -2.45 14.97 30.64
N PHE A 114 -2.03 14.28 29.57
CA PHE A 114 -2.49 12.93 29.25
C PHE A 114 -2.16 11.97 30.39
N LYS A 115 -0.92 11.98 30.89
CA LYS A 115 -0.49 11.14 32.01
C LYS A 115 -1.33 11.39 33.25
N LYS A 116 -1.58 12.66 33.60
CA LYS A 116 -2.45 13.03 34.72
C LYS A 116 -3.87 12.46 34.54
N GLN A 117 -4.45 12.58 33.35
CA GLN A 117 -5.78 12.06 33.06
C GLN A 117 -5.83 10.52 33.10
N MET A 118 -4.83 9.84 32.53
CA MET A 118 -4.70 8.38 32.59
C MET A 118 -4.58 7.88 34.04
N LYS A 119 -3.80 8.58 34.87
CA LYS A 119 -3.69 8.29 36.31
C LYS A 119 -5.02 8.52 37.04
N SER A 120 -5.73 9.62 36.77
CA SER A 120 -7.05 9.86 37.37
C SER A 120 -8.11 8.83 36.98
N LEU A 121 -7.99 8.25 35.77
CA LEU A 121 -8.82 7.13 35.33
C LEU A 121 -8.40 5.78 35.93
N GLY A 122 -7.29 5.74 36.68
CA GLY A 122 -6.81 4.56 37.38
C GLY A 122 -6.21 3.49 36.48
N PHE A 123 -5.72 3.83 35.28
CA PHE A 123 -5.09 2.84 34.41
C PHE A 123 -3.82 2.22 35.03
N SER A 124 -3.69 0.91 34.88
CA SER A 124 -2.70 0.04 35.53
C SER A 124 -1.35 -0.03 34.80
N TYR A 125 -0.83 1.13 34.39
CA TYR A 125 0.44 1.20 33.65
C TYR A 125 1.67 1.11 34.55
N ASP A 126 2.74 0.49 34.04
CA ASP A 126 4.08 0.60 34.59
C ASP A 126 4.76 1.88 34.07
N TRP A 127 4.59 2.98 34.81
CA TRP A 127 5.18 4.27 34.47
C TRP A 127 6.72 4.31 34.53
N ASP A 128 7.39 3.30 35.12
CA ASP A 128 8.85 3.17 35.05
C ASP A 128 9.31 2.73 33.64
N LYS A 129 8.37 2.34 32.76
CA LYS A 129 8.59 1.98 31.36
C LYS A 129 8.08 3.02 30.37
N GLU A 130 7.76 4.22 30.86
CA GLU A 130 7.38 5.34 30.01
C GLU A 130 8.50 5.75 29.06
N PHE A 131 8.12 6.10 27.83
CA PHE A 131 9.02 6.65 26.83
C PHE A 131 8.30 7.67 25.95
N SER A 132 9.05 8.57 25.33
CA SER A 132 8.57 9.48 24.28
C SER A 132 9.39 9.26 23.03
N THR A 133 8.75 9.19 21.85
CA THR A 133 9.49 9.01 20.59
C THR A 133 10.38 10.21 20.25
N THR A 134 10.13 11.38 20.84
CA THR A 134 10.96 12.59 20.69
C THR A 134 12.19 12.66 21.60
N ASP A 135 12.34 11.74 22.56
CA ASP A 135 13.52 11.71 23.43
C ASP A 135 14.75 11.19 22.65
N PRO A 136 15.89 11.90 22.66
CA PRO A 136 17.15 11.39 22.10
C PRO A 136 17.53 9.99 22.61
N SER A 137 17.17 9.64 23.85
CA SER A 137 17.39 8.32 24.41
C SER A 137 16.62 7.21 23.67
N TYR A 138 15.52 7.57 23.00
CA TYR A 138 14.69 6.70 22.16
C TYR A 138 15.14 6.73 20.69
N TYR A 139 15.06 7.89 20.02
CA TYR A 139 15.26 7.96 18.57
C TYR A 139 16.70 7.70 18.12
N LYS A 140 17.69 7.74 19.02
CA LYS A 140 19.05 7.26 18.69
C LYS A 140 19.04 5.81 18.18
N TRP A 141 18.09 4.99 18.65
CA TRP A 141 17.93 3.61 18.22
C TRP A 141 17.27 3.50 16.85
N THR A 142 16.35 4.41 16.50
CA THR A 142 15.77 4.44 15.15
C THR A 142 16.79 4.91 14.12
N GLN A 143 17.63 5.90 14.47
CA GLN A 143 18.80 6.31 13.67
C GLN A 143 19.79 5.16 13.51
N TRP A 144 20.10 4.43 14.58
CA TRP A 144 20.98 3.28 14.53
C TRP A 144 20.43 2.17 13.63
N LEU A 145 19.14 1.83 13.76
CA LEU A 145 18.45 0.85 12.91
C LEU A 145 18.48 1.26 11.44
N PHE A 146 18.23 2.54 11.14
CA PHE A 146 18.34 3.08 9.78
C PHE A 146 19.73 2.82 9.18
N ILE A 147 20.80 3.08 9.96
CA ILE A 147 22.18 2.80 9.52
C ILE A 147 22.39 1.30 9.29
N GLN A 148 21.84 0.42 10.14
CA GLN A 148 21.95 -1.03 9.94
C GLN A 148 21.23 -1.48 8.66
N PHE A 149 19.99 -1.04 8.46
CA PHE A 149 19.23 -1.36 7.25
C PHE A 149 19.91 -0.83 5.98
N TYR A 150 20.56 0.32 6.04
CA TYR A 150 21.38 0.84 4.96
C TYR A 150 22.58 -0.07 4.67
N LYS A 151 23.33 -0.46 5.70
CA LYS A 151 24.47 -1.40 5.57
C LYS A 151 24.05 -2.77 5.03
N MET A 152 22.85 -3.23 5.37
CA MET A 152 22.26 -4.47 4.85
C MET A 152 21.71 -4.35 3.42
N GLY A 153 21.79 -3.17 2.80
CA GLY A 153 21.26 -2.90 1.47
C GLY A 153 19.73 -2.96 1.39
N LEU A 154 19.04 -2.79 2.53
CA LEU A 154 17.58 -2.73 2.68
C LEU A 154 17.02 -1.31 2.56
N LEU A 155 17.88 -0.29 2.54
CA LEU A 155 17.52 1.08 2.22
C LEU A 155 18.21 1.53 0.93
N TYR A 156 17.52 2.31 0.13
CA TYR A 156 18.08 2.93 -1.07
C TYR A 156 17.42 4.28 -1.33
N LYS A 157 18.12 5.15 -2.07
CA LYS A 157 17.54 6.41 -2.57
C LYS A 157 16.94 6.19 -3.95
N LYS A 158 15.77 6.77 -4.18
CA LYS A 158 15.12 6.82 -5.49
C LYS A 158 14.43 8.17 -5.64
N ASN A 159 14.47 8.75 -6.84
CA ASN A 159 13.55 9.83 -7.18
C ASN A 159 12.15 9.22 -7.31
N ALA A 160 11.25 9.63 -6.44
CA ALA A 160 9.88 9.16 -6.44
C ALA A 160 8.94 10.37 -6.41
N PRO A 161 7.82 10.32 -7.15
CA PRO A 161 6.76 11.30 -6.99
C PRO A 161 6.14 11.10 -5.61
N ILE A 162 6.29 12.10 -4.74
CA ILE A 162 5.62 12.10 -3.44
C ILE A 162 4.35 12.94 -3.52
N ASN A 163 3.37 12.57 -2.71
CA ASN A 163 2.26 13.46 -2.38
C ASN A 163 2.85 14.59 -1.53
N TYR A 164 2.59 15.85 -1.88
CA TYR A 164 3.11 17.00 -1.16
C TYR A 164 1.99 17.99 -0.87
N CYS A 165 1.89 18.45 0.37
CA CYS A 165 0.94 19.47 0.75
C CYS A 165 1.62 20.86 0.71
N PRO A 166 1.25 21.76 -0.22
CA PRO A 166 1.88 23.08 -0.32
C PRO A 166 1.62 23.98 0.89
N LYS A 167 0.49 23.76 1.59
CA LYS A 167 0.15 24.48 2.81
C LYS A 167 0.96 24.00 4.02
N CYS A 168 1.06 22.69 4.22
CA CYS A 168 1.82 22.10 5.33
C CYS A 168 3.34 22.02 5.04
N LYS A 169 3.73 22.24 3.78
CA LYS A 169 5.11 22.18 3.29
C LYS A 169 5.83 20.86 3.59
N THR A 170 5.10 19.75 3.47
CA THR A 170 5.60 18.41 3.83
C THR A 170 5.19 17.38 2.78
N GLY A 171 6.01 16.33 2.67
CA GLY A 171 5.65 15.10 1.99
C GLY A 171 4.61 14.31 2.80
N LEU A 172 3.71 13.63 2.10
CA LEU A 172 2.65 12.81 2.65
C LEU A 172 2.83 11.37 2.18
N ALA A 173 2.57 10.42 3.06
CA ALA A 173 2.36 9.02 2.68
C ALA A 173 1.04 8.87 1.91
N GLU A 174 0.81 7.72 1.27
CA GLU A 174 -0.43 7.49 0.50
C GLU A 174 -1.66 7.46 1.43
N GLU A 175 -1.48 6.95 2.65
CA GLU A 175 -2.51 6.86 3.68
C GLU A 175 -2.95 8.24 4.22
N GLU A 176 -2.15 9.28 3.97
CA GLU A 176 -2.42 10.66 4.41
C GLU A 176 -3.14 11.49 3.33
N VAL A 177 -3.52 10.87 2.21
CA VAL A 177 -4.25 11.48 1.09
C VAL A 177 -5.67 10.93 1.05
N LEU A 178 -6.65 11.83 1.13
CA LEU A 178 -8.07 11.49 1.04
C LEU A 178 -8.47 11.17 -0.40
N ALA A 179 -9.62 10.50 -0.54
CA ALA A 179 -10.24 10.11 -1.80
C ALA A 179 -10.37 11.24 -2.84
N ASP A 180 -10.51 12.49 -2.37
CA ASP A 180 -10.67 13.69 -3.19
C ASP A 180 -9.34 14.39 -3.54
N GLY A 181 -8.19 13.75 -3.23
CA GLY A 181 -6.87 14.33 -3.46
C GLY A 181 -6.51 15.47 -2.52
N THR A 182 -7.13 15.52 -1.35
CA THR A 182 -6.77 16.49 -0.31
C THR A 182 -6.03 15.81 0.84
N HIS A 183 -5.21 16.58 1.54
CA HIS A 183 -4.49 16.11 2.72
C HIS A 183 -5.49 15.84 3.88
N GLU A 184 -5.44 14.64 4.48
CA GLU A 184 -6.36 14.16 5.53
C GLU A 184 -6.61 15.14 6.69
N ARG A 185 -5.62 15.96 7.03
CA ARG A 185 -5.70 16.86 8.19
C ARG A 185 -6.10 18.28 7.83
N CYS A 186 -5.47 18.85 6.81
CA CYS A 186 -5.67 20.26 6.48
C CYS A 186 -6.73 20.49 5.40
N GLY A 187 -7.18 19.45 4.69
CA GLY A 187 -8.19 19.52 3.63
C GLY A 187 -7.76 20.31 2.38
N ASN A 188 -6.47 20.62 2.22
CA ASN A 188 -5.97 21.33 1.04
C ASN A 188 -5.54 20.33 -0.03
N LYS A 189 -5.72 20.71 -1.31
CA LYS A 189 -5.27 19.91 -2.45
C LYS A 189 -3.77 19.66 -2.37
N ILE A 190 -3.39 18.41 -2.65
CA ILE A 190 -1.99 18.02 -2.75
C ILE A 190 -1.46 18.26 -4.17
N GLU A 191 -0.14 18.26 -4.30
CA GLU A 191 0.55 18.21 -5.58
C GLU A 191 1.54 17.04 -5.58
N LYS A 192 1.88 16.52 -6.76
CA LYS A 192 2.96 15.52 -6.90
C LYS A 192 4.28 16.26 -7.11
N ARG A 193 5.30 15.93 -6.31
CA ARG A 193 6.67 16.44 -6.48
C ARG A 193 7.66 15.29 -6.59
N ASP A 194 8.53 15.33 -7.59
CA ASP A 194 9.65 14.40 -7.68
C ASP A 194 10.76 14.84 -6.73
N LEU A 195 11.00 14.04 -5.69
CA LEU A 195 12.07 14.29 -4.73
C LEU A 195 12.89 13.01 -4.50
N PRO A 196 14.20 13.14 -4.20
CA PRO A 196 15.00 12.01 -3.74
C PRO A 196 14.49 11.54 -2.37
N GLN A 197 13.93 10.33 -2.31
CA GLN A 197 13.40 9.72 -1.10
C GLN A 197 14.22 8.51 -0.67
N TRP A 198 14.30 8.29 0.64
CA TRP A 198 14.77 7.02 1.20
C TRP A 198 13.62 6.01 1.22
N VAL A 199 13.85 4.82 0.68
CA VAL A 199 12.83 3.77 0.57
C VAL A 199 13.34 2.49 1.21
N PHE A 200 12.50 1.88 2.05
CA PHE A 200 12.72 0.54 2.58
C PHE A 200 12.38 -0.52 1.53
N LYS A 201 13.30 -1.48 1.31
CA LYS A 201 13.06 -2.68 0.50
C LYS A 201 12.23 -3.70 1.29
N ILE A 202 11.08 -3.28 1.81
CA ILE A 202 10.12 -4.17 2.49
C ILE A 202 9.66 -5.30 1.56
N THR A 203 9.67 -5.06 0.26
CA THR A 203 9.37 -6.06 -0.79
C THR A 203 10.31 -7.27 -0.76
N LYS A 204 11.54 -7.15 -0.23
CA LYS A 204 12.42 -8.33 0.01
C LYS A 204 11.84 -9.31 1.05
N TYR A 205 10.88 -8.86 1.85
CA TYR A 205 10.20 -9.64 2.86
C TYR A 205 8.73 -9.88 2.50
N ALA A 206 8.27 -9.54 1.29
CA ALA A 206 6.86 -9.65 0.92
C ALA A 206 6.33 -11.09 1.04
N ASP A 207 7.10 -12.09 0.59
CA ASP A 207 6.72 -13.51 0.70
C ASP A 207 6.58 -13.92 2.17
N ARG A 208 7.60 -13.63 2.98
CA ARG A 208 7.57 -13.92 4.41
C ARG A 208 6.44 -13.19 5.14
N LEU A 209 6.20 -11.92 4.83
CA LEU A 209 5.11 -11.14 5.42
C LEU A 209 3.74 -11.71 5.07
N LEU A 210 3.61 -12.40 3.93
CA LEU A 210 2.37 -13.05 3.51
C LEU A 210 2.22 -14.44 4.16
N GLU A 211 3.28 -15.24 4.13
CA GLU A 211 3.34 -16.58 4.72
C GLU A 211 3.15 -16.53 6.24
N ASP A 212 3.83 -15.60 6.92
CA ASP A 212 3.77 -15.42 8.38
C ASP A 212 2.40 -14.89 8.87
N LEU A 213 1.44 -14.58 7.98
CA LEU A 213 0.04 -14.32 8.36
C LEU A 213 -0.69 -15.61 8.77
N GLU A 214 -0.23 -16.77 8.29
CA GLU A 214 -0.83 -18.05 8.64
C GLU A 214 -0.58 -18.37 10.13
N GLY A 215 -1.64 -18.76 10.84
CA GLY A 215 -1.57 -19.08 12.27
C GLY A 215 -1.56 -17.88 13.22
N LEU A 216 -1.63 -16.64 12.72
CA LEU A 216 -1.84 -15.46 13.58
C LEU A 216 -3.26 -15.46 14.17
N ASP A 217 -3.36 -15.27 15.49
CA ASP A 217 -4.62 -15.06 16.20
C ASP A 217 -5.13 -13.62 16.04
N TRP A 218 -5.39 -13.23 14.79
CA TRP A 218 -5.83 -11.90 14.40
C TRP A 218 -7.22 -11.93 13.75
N PRO A 219 -7.99 -10.83 13.79
CA PRO A 219 -9.27 -10.77 13.10
C PRO A 219 -9.14 -11.05 11.60
N LYS A 220 -9.99 -11.93 11.07
CA LYS A 220 -9.98 -12.33 9.64
C LYS A 220 -9.96 -11.14 8.68
N GLY A 221 -10.74 -10.09 8.97
CA GLY A 221 -10.78 -8.89 8.14
C GLY A 221 -9.41 -8.18 8.03
N ILE A 222 -8.64 -8.12 9.11
CA ILE A 222 -7.30 -7.52 9.11
C ILE A 222 -6.32 -8.38 8.31
N LEU A 223 -6.40 -9.72 8.46
CA LEU A 223 -5.57 -10.65 7.69
C LEU A 223 -5.83 -10.50 6.18
N GLU A 224 -7.10 -10.45 5.77
CA GLU A 224 -7.46 -10.27 4.35
C GLU A 224 -7.03 -8.89 3.82
N MET A 225 -7.12 -7.83 4.62
CA MET A 225 -6.59 -6.51 4.25
C MET A 225 -5.08 -6.56 3.97
N GLN A 226 -4.30 -7.23 4.82
CA GLN A 226 -2.85 -7.38 4.64
C GLN A 226 -2.52 -8.21 3.39
N LYS A 227 -3.21 -9.34 3.16
CA LYS A 227 -3.02 -10.17 1.97
C LYS A 227 -3.30 -9.38 0.68
N ASN A 228 -4.39 -8.64 0.65
CA ASN A 228 -4.77 -7.82 -0.51
C ASN A 228 -3.79 -6.67 -0.74
N TRP A 229 -3.26 -6.08 0.34
CA TRP A 229 -2.25 -5.02 0.27
C TRP A 229 -0.90 -5.53 -0.26
N ILE A 230 -0.42 -6.66 0.23
CA ILE A 230 0.82 -7.29 -0.28
C ILE A 230 0.61 -7.72 -1.74
N GLY A 231 -0.56 -8.27 -2.05
CA GLY A 231 -1.04 -8.43 -3.43
C GLY A 231 -0.11 -9.30 -4.29
N LYS A 232 0.52 -10.33 -3.71
CA LYS A 232 1.45 -11.23 -4.42
C LYS A 232 0.76 -11.81 -5.65
N LYS A 233 1.40 -11.62 -6.80
CA LYS A 233 0.91 -12.08 -8.10
C LYS A 233 2.04 -12.77 -8.83
N GLU A 234 1.84 -14.03 -9.19
CA GLU A 234 2.74 -14.77 -10.05
C GLU A 234 2.42 -14.47 -11.52
N GLY A 235 3.47 -14.26 -12.31
CA GLY A 235 3.36 -13.82 -13.68
C GLY A 235 4.71 -13.75 -14.36
N ILE A 236 4.71 -13.23 -15.58
CA ILE A 236 5.89 -13.17 -16.44
C ILE A 236 6.08 -11.77 -17.00
N ASN A 237 7.34 -11.42 -17.27
CA ASN A 237 7.70 -10.25 -18.05
C ASN A 237 7.84 -10.66 -19.51
N VAL A 238 7.17 -9.94 -20.40
CA VAL A 238 7.31 -10.12 -21.85
C VAL A 238 7.85 -8.83 -22.46
N ASN A 239 8.89 -8.95 -23.26
CA ASN A 239 9.55 -7.85 -23.94
C ASN A 239 8.94 -7.63 -25.33
N TYR A 240 8.55 -6.40 -25.62
CA TYR A 240 7.95 -6.00 -26.90
C TYR A 240 8.83 -4.95 -27.58
N PRO A 241 9.64 -5.32 -28.58
CA PRO A 241 10.45 -4.37 -29.35
C PRO A 241 9.57 -3.35 -30.08
N VAL A 242 9.89 -2.07 -29.96
CA VAL A 242 9.15 -0.98 -30.61
C VAL A 242 9.69 -0.74 -32.01
N LYS A 243 8.82 -0.88 -33.03
CA LYS A 243 9.24 -0.81 -34.43
C LYS A 243 9.82 0.55 -34.80
N GLY A 244 10.93 0.51 -35.54
CA GLY A 244 11.65 1.70 -35.98
C GLY A 244 12.47 2.39 -34.87
N THR A 245 12.63 1.75 -33.71
CA THR A 245 13.40 2.28 -32.58
C THR A 245 14.30 1.19 -31.96
N LYS A 246 15.18 1.57 -31.04
CA LYS A 246 15.95 0.62 -30.20
C LYS A 246 15.27 0.32 -28.86
N GLU A 247 14.07 0.84 -28.65
CA GLU A 247 13.38 0.71 -27.37
C GLU A 247 12.61 -0.62 -27.28
N VAL A 248 12.51 -1.12 -26.06
CA VAL A 248 11.73 -2.31 -25.72
C VAL A 248 10.78 -1.92 -24.61
N ILE A 249 9.50 -2.27 -24.75
CA ILE A 249 8.51 -2.12 -23.68
C ILE A 249 8.35 -3.49 -23.02
N THR A 250 8.64 -3.58 -21.73
CA THR A 250 8.41 -4.80 -20.95
C THR A 250 7.06 -4.71 -20.26
N CYS A 251 6.17 -5.68 -20.47
CA CYS A 251 4.90 -5.77 -19.75
C CYS A 251 4.92 -6.95 -18.77
N PHE A 252 4.46 -6.73 -17.55
CA PHE A 252 4.19 -7.81 -16.61
C PHE A 252 2.75 -8.31 -16.79
N THR A 253 2.55 -9.63 -16.86
CA THR A 253 1.22 -10.24 -16.92
C THR A 253 1.13 -11.46 -16.03
N THR A 254 -0.01 -11.62 -15.36
CA THR A 254 -0.35 -12.85 -14.61
C THR A 254 -1.15 -13.84 -15.46
N ALA A 255 -1.65 -13.39 -16.62
CA ALA A 255 -2.45 -14.17 -17.55
C ALA A 255 -1.82 -14.04 -18.95
N PRO A 256 -0.74 -14.77 -19.25
CA PRO A 256 -0.05 -14.69 -20.53
C PRO A 256 -0.85 -15.33 -21.67
N VAL A 257 -1.93 -14.66 -22.07
CA VAL A 257 -2.76 -14.96 -23.25
C VAL A 257 -2.30 -14.16 -24.46
N ASN A 258 -1.00 -14.22 -24.75
CA ASN A 258 -0.33 -13.31 -25.69
C ASN A 258 -0.85 -13.40 -27.13
N PHE A 259 -1.48 -14.51 -27.52
CA PHE A 259 -2.20 -14.65 -28.80
C PHE A 259 -3.51 -13.84 -28.86
N GLY A 260 -4.08 -13.43 -27.72
CA GLY A 260 -5.24 -12.56 -27.63
C GLY A 260 -4.89 -11.07 -27.52
N MET A 261 -3.60 -10.75 -27.58
CA MET A 261 -3.08 -9.40 -27.34
C MET A 261 -3.21 -8.54 -28.59
N THR A 262 -3.88 -7.39 -28.45
CA THR A 262 -4.20 -6.51 -29.59
C THR A 262 -3.72 -5.07 -29.42
N PHE A 263 -3.17 -4.71 -28.27
CA PHE A 263 -2.53 -3.40 -28.01
C PHE A 263 -1.58 -3.48 -26.81
N ILE A 264 -0.75 -2.45 -26.63
CA ILE A 264 -0.03 -2.19 -25.37
C ILE A 264 -0.54 -0.87 -24.81
N VAL A 265 -0.74 -0.80 -23.49
CA VAL A 265 -0.96 0.45 -22.77
C VAL A 265 0.21 0.75 -21.85
N VAL A 266 0.68 1.99 -21.85
CA VAL A 266 1.75 2.48 -20.96
C VAL A 266 1.27 3.65 -20.11
N SER A 267 1.79 3.77 -18.90
CA SER A 267 1.48 4.90 -18.02
C SER A 267 2.02 6.23 -18.61
N PRO A 268 1.37 7.38 -18.35
CA PRO A 268 1.82 8.69 -18.82
C PRO A 268 3.22 9.05 -18.34
N GLU A 269 3.63 8.55 -17.16
CA GLU A 269 4.93 8.82 -16.54
C GLU A 269 6.03 7.82 -16.98
N HIS A 270 5.72 6.87 -17.87
CA HIS A 270 6.65 5.83 -18.29
C HIS A 270 7.85 6.44 -19.04
N GLU A 271 9.06 5.88 -18.82
CA GLU A 271 10.30 6.45 -19.37
C GLU A 271 10.29 6.52 -20.91
N PHE A 272 9.70 5.53 -21.57
CA PHE A 272 9.42 5.54 -23.01
C PHE A 272 8.65 6.80 -23.47
N ILE A 273 7.63 7.23 -22.71
CA ILE A 273 6.84 8.42 -23.05
C ILE A 273 7.66 9.70 -22.82
N LYS A 274 8.50 9.75 -21.79
CA LYS A 274 9.43 10.87 -21.60
C LYS A 274 10.40 11.01 -22.78
N LYS A 275 10.93 9.90 -23.30
CA LYS A 275 11.80 9.90 -24.49
C LYS A 275 11.08 10.44 -25.73
N ILE A 276 9.80 10.09 -25.94
CA ILE A 276 8.97 10.69 -27.01
C ILE A 276 8.84 12.21 -26.81
N ILE A 277 8.50 12.66 -25.60
CA ILE A 277 8.30 14.09 -25.30
C ILE A 277 9.58 14.91 -25.48
N LYS A 278 10.74 14.34 -25.13
CA LYS A 278 12.07 14.92 -25.31
C LYS A 278 12.54 14.93 -26.78
N GLY A 279 11.83 14.23 -27.67
CA GLY A 279 12.19 14.11 -29.09
C GLY A 279 13.29 13.08 -29.38
N GLU A 280 13.64 12.23 -28.40
CA GLU A 280 14.58 11.12 -28.58
C GLU A 280 13.96 10.00 -29.44
N ILE A 281 12.62 9.86 -29.38
CA ILE A 281 11.84 8.93 -30.20
C ILE A 281 10.92 9.74 -31.10
N LYS A 282 11.01 9.52 -32.42
CA LYS A 282 10.20 10.25 -33.40
C LYS A 282 8.79 9.65 -33.46
N VAL A 283 7.79 10.52 -33.37
CA VAL A 283 6.38 10.23 -33.63
C VAL A 283 5.82 11.29 -34.59
N PRO A 284 4.70 11.01 -35.29
CA PRO A 284 4.03 12.03 -36.11
C PRO A 284 3.73 13.30 -35.30
N LYS A 285 3.90 14.49 -35.90
CA LYS A 285 3.77 15.79 -35.19
C LYS A 285 2.41 15.96 -34.50
N ASN A 286 1.33 15.60 -35.19
CA ASN A 286 -0.03 15.62 -34.63
C ASN A 286 -0.16 14.74 -33.38
N ARG A 287 0.54 13.59 -33.34
CA ARG A 287 0.56 12.72 -32.16
C ARG A 287 1.35 13.30 -31.01
N LEU A 288 2.46 13.98 -31.27
CA LEU A 288 3.28 14.57 -30.20
C LEU A 288 2.49 15.59 -29.37
N GLU A 289 1.65 16.41 -30.00
CA GLU A 289 0.79 17.38 -29.32
C GLU A 289 -0.28 16.68 -28.47
N ASP A 290 -0.97 15.68 -29.03
CA ASP A 290 -1.97 14.89 -28.31
C ASP A 290 -1.35 14.20 -27.08
N ILE A 291 -0.14 13.61 -27.24
CA ILE A 291 0.61 12.96 -26.17
C ILE A 291 0.94 13.94 -25.06
N LYS A 292 1.52 15.11 -25.38
CA LYS A 292 1.88 16.13 -24.38
C LYS A 292 0.65 16.61 -23.62
N LYS A 293 -0.46 16.85 -24.32
CA LYS A 293 -1.73 17.29 -23.71
C LYS A 293 -2.30 16.22 -22.78
N TYR A 294 -2.27 14.95 -23.20
CA TYR A 294 -2.78 13.84 -22.40
C TYR A 294 -1.94 13.61 -21.14
N VAL A 295 -0.60 13.59 -21.28
CA VAL A 295 0.31 13.42 -20.14
C VAL A 295 0.13 14.52 -19.10
N LYS A 296 -0.03 15.77 -19.55
CA LYS A 296 -0.34 16.89 -18.64
C LYS A 296 -1.67 16.67 -17.91
N SER A 297 -2.75 16.38 -18.63
CA SER A 297 -4.07 16.12 -18.02
C SER A 297 -4.07 14.91 -17.08
N ALA A 298 -3.24 13.89 -17.33
CA ALA A 298 -3.13 12.73 -16.45
C ALA A 298 -2.36 13.06 -15.17
N SER A 299 -1.33 13.90 -15.24
CA SER A 299 -0.54 14.35 -14.08
C SER A 299 -1.32 15.19 -13.07
N GLU A 300 -2.44 15.77 -13.49
CA GLU A 300 -3.36 16.56 -12.65
C GLU A 300 -4.32 15.68 -11.83
N LYS A 301 -4.34 14.36 -12.08
CA LYS A 301 -5.23 13.39 -11.42
C LYS A 301 -4.51 12.62 -10.33
N THR A 302 -5.24 12.22 -9.30
CA THR A 302 -4.72 11.34 -8.24
C THR A 302 -4.68 9.87 -8.68
N GLU A 303 -3.91 9.04 -7.99
CA GLU A 303 -3.87 7.59 -8.25
C GLU A 303 -5.26 6.95 -8.01
N GLN A 304 -6.00 7.38 -6.99
CA GLN A 304 -7.37 6.92 -6.75
C GLN A 304 -8.35 7.33 -7.86
N GLU A 305 -8.27 8.57 -8.36
CA GLU A 305 -9.09 9.01 -9.50
C GLU A 305 -8.78 8.21 -10.78
N ARG A 306 -7.52 7.79 -10.94
CA ARG A 306 -7.06 6.94 -12.05
C ARG A 306 -7.52 5.49 -11.90
N LEU A 307 -7.58 4.96 -10.68
CA LEU A 307 -8.00 3.60 -10.38
C LEU A 307 -9.53 3.43 -10.25
N ASN A 308 -10.30 4.52 -10.22
CA ASN A 308 -11.75 4.47 -10.13
C ASN A 308 -12.38 3.73 -11.32
N GLU A 309 -12.95 2.55 -11.06
CA GLU A 309 -13.53 1.68 -12.08
C GLU A 309 -14.76 2.29 -12.77
N ARG A 310 -15.49 3.19 -12.11
CA ARG A 310 -16.69 3.86 -12.69
C ARG A 310 -16.34 4.92 -13.73
N ARG A 311 -15.07 5.30 -13.83
CA ARG A 311 -14.62 6.35 -14.74
C ARG A 311 -14.47 5.81 -16.15
N GLU A 312 -14.88 6.61 -17.12
CA GLU A 312 -14.67 6.30 -18.52
C GLU A 312 -13.17 6.17 -18.82
N LYS A 313 -12.76 5.04 -19.41
CA LYS A 313 -11.36 4.81 -19.77
C LYS A 313 -10.91 5.86 -20.78
N THR A 314 -9.72 6.42 -20.62
CA THR A 314 -9.18 7.41 -21.56
C THR A 314 -7.83 6.96 -22.09
N GLY A 315 -7.42 7.45 -23.24
CA GLY A 315 -6.11 7.12 -23.78
C GLY A 315 -5.81 7.83 -25.09
N VAL A 316 -4.53 7.84 -25.45
CA VAL A 316 -4.03 8.44 -26.70
C VAL A 316 -3.10 7.45 -27.41
N PHE A 317 -3.32 7.27 -28.70
CA PHE A 317 -2.45 6.45 -29.55
C PHE A 317 -1.12 7.18 -29.78
N THR A 318 -0.01 6.50 -29.55
CA THR A 318 1.34 7.10 -29.70
C THR A 318 1.75 7.32 -31.16
N GLY A 319 1.11 6.63 -32.11
CA GLY A 319 1.59 6.53 -33.49
C GLY A 319 2.62 5.42 -33.72
N LEU A 320 3.00 4.68 -32.67
CA LEU A 320 4.00 3.62 -32.70
C LEU A 320 3.36 2.25 -32.48
N TYR A 321 4.07 1.23 -32.97
CA TYR A 321 3.69 -0.16 -32.83
C TYR A 321 4.82 -0.94 -32.18
N ALA A 322 4.47 -1.94 -31.36
CA ALA A 322 5.41 -2.91 -30.84
C ALA A 322 5.16 -4.27 -31.49
N TYR A 323 6.22 -5.04 -31.68
CA TYR A 323 6.12 -6.40 -32.20
C TYR A 323 5.79 -7.36 -31.05
N ASN A 324 4.74 -8.16 -31.20
CA ASN A 324 4.41 -9.25 -30.28
C ASN A 324 5.17 -10.52 -30.71
N PRO A 325 6.21 -10.93 -30.00
CA PRO A 325 7.07 -12.03 -30.44
C PRO A 325 6.42 -13.42 -30.24
N VAL A 326 5.34 -13.51 -29.45
CA VAL A 326 4.58 -14.75 -29.26
C VAL A 326 3.57 -14.97 -30.39
N ALA A 327 2.82 -13.92 -30.73
CA ALA A 327 1.77 -14.00 -31.73
C ALA A 327 2.25 -13.66 -33.15
N GLU A 328 3.45 -13.06 -33.26
CA GLU A 328 4.13 -12.67 -34.49
C GLU A 328 3.41 -11.56 -35.28
N TRP A 329 2.73 -10.65 -34.59
CA TRP A 329 2.10 -9.48 -35.22
C TRP A 329 2.38 -8.18 -34.46
N ASP A 330 2.20 -7.06 -35.16
CA ASP A 330 2.36 -5.73 -34.60
C ASP A 330 1.12 -5.30 -33.83
N VAL A 331 1.33 -4.62 -32.69
CA VAL A 331 0.25 -4.06 -31.88
C VAL A 331 0.47 -2.56 -31.62
N PRO A 332 -0.59 -1.73 -31.65
CA PRO A 332 -0.48 -0.31 -31.38
C PRO A 332 -0.13 -0.05 -29.90
N ILE A 333 0.71 0.97 -29.67
CA ILE A 333 1.07 1.43 -28.32
C ILE A 333 0.22 2.65 -27.96
N TRP A 334 -0.48 2.56 -26.83
CA TRP A 334 -1.36 3.59 -26.28
C TRP A 334 -0.84 4.10 -24.94
N ILE A 335 -1.13 5.36 -24.63
CA ILE A 335 -0.92 5.94 -23.30
C ILE A 335 -2.26 5.97 -22.61
N THR A 336 -2.32 5.54 -21.35
CA THR A 336 -3.55 5.61 -20.55
C THR A 336 -3.28 5.90 -19.08
N ASP A 337 -4.19 6.62 -18.45
CA ASP A 337 -4.11 6.99 -17.04
C ASP A 337 -4.53 5.88 -16.07
N PHE A 338 -5.17 4.77 -16.50
CA PHE A 338 -5.48 3.66 -15.56
C PHE A 338 -4.31 2.67 -15.33
N VAL A 339 -3.19 2.83 -16.05
CA VAL A 339 -1.92 2.12 -15.79
C VAL A 339 -1.04 3.04 -14.95
N LEU A 340 -0.49 2.53 -13.86
CA LEU A 340 0.37 3.28 -12.93
C LEU A 340 1.84 2.92 -13.12
N ALA A 341 2.72 3.93 -13.19
CA ALA A 341 4.15 3.74 -13.45
C ALA A 341 4.90 3.00 -12.32
N ASN A 342 4.36 3.04 -11.10
CA ASN A 342 4.90 2.37 -9.91
C ASN A 342 4.40 0.93 -9.73
N VAL A 343 3.45 0.45 -10.55
CA VAL A 343 2.90 -0.90 -10.48
C VAL A 343 3.43 -1.74 -11.64
N GLY A 344 4.02 -2.91 -11.31
CA GLY A 344 4.66 -3.78 -12.29
C GLY A 344 5.79 -3.05 -13.02
N THR A 345 5.68 -2.98 -14.35
CA THR A 345 6.64 -2.27 -15.22
C THR A 345 6.14 -0.89 -15.67
N GLY A 346 4.94 -0.47 -15.26
CA GLY A 346 4.28 0.72 -15.81
C GLY A 346 3.75 0.54 -17.24
N ALA A 347 3.72 -0.70 -17.75
CA ALA A 347 3.19 -1.08 -19.05
C ALA A 347 2.44 -2.42 -18.94
N VAL A 348 1.33 -2.54 -19.67
CA VAL A 348 0.47 -3.73 -19.66
C VAL A 348 0.12 -4.14 -21.08
N GLN A 349 0.12 -5.45 -21.33
CA GLN A 349 -0.39 -6.04 -22.56
C GLN A 349 -1.93 -6.01 -22.56
N GLY A 350 -2.54 -5.45 -23.60
CA GLY A 350 -3.98 -5.39 -23.74
C GLY A 350 -4.54 -6.67 -24.37
N CYS A 351 -5.24 -7.49 -23.59
CA CYS A 351 -5.85 -8.75 -24.02
C CYS A 351 -7.38 -8.71 -23.84
N PRO A 352 -8.10 -7.92 -24.64
CA PRO A 352 -9.51 -7.58 -24.40
C PRO A 352 -10.47 -8.76 -24.45
N GLY A 353 -10.08 -9.90 -25.02
CA GLY A 353 -10.89 -11.12 -24.95
C GLY A 353 -10.92 -11.78 -23.57
N HIS A 354 -10.03 -11.39 -22.65
CA HIS A 354 -9.75 -12.09 -21.39
C HIS A 354 -9.47 -11.17 -20.19
N ASP A 355 -9.71 -9.87 -20.32
CA ASP A 355 -9.66 -8.89 -19.23
C ASP A 355 -10.74 -7.83 -19.44
N TYR A 356 -11.53 -7.56 -18.39
CA TYR A 356 -12.66 -6.62 -18.46
C TYR A 356 -12.25 -5.18 -18.73
N LYS A 357 -11.13 -4.71 -18.16
CA LYS A 357 -10.64 -3.34 -18.35
C LYS A 357 -10.11 -3.15 -19.76
N ASP A 358 -9.40 -4.17 -20.26
CA ASP A 358 -8.92 -4.17 -21.65
C ASP A 358 -10.08 -4.21 -22.63
N PHE A 359 -11.13 -4.99 -22.34
CA PHE A 359 -12.35 -5.05 -23.15
C PHE A 359 -13.04 -3.69 -23.26
N GLU A 360 -13.26 -3.00 -22.13
CA GLU A 360 -13.86 -1.65 -22.13
C GLU A 360 -13.02 -0.66 -22.93
N PHE A 361 -11.69 -0.71 -22.77
CA PHE A 361 -10.77 0.12 -23.53
C PHE A 361 -10.84 -0.18 -25.02
N ALA A 362 -10.80 -1.46 -25.40
CA ALA A 362 -10.88 -1.89 -26.79
C ALA A 362 -12.22 -1.51 -27.44
N LYS A 363 -13.35 -1.68 -26.74
CA LYS A 363 -14.68 -1.28 -27.22
C LYS A 363 -14.74 0.22 -27.47
N LYS A 364 -14.21 1.03 -26.55
CA LYS A 364 -14.18 2.50 -26.69
C LYS A 364 -13.30 2.96 -27.86
N PHE A 365 -12.11 2.40 -28.00
CA PHE A 365 -11.14 2.82 -29.02
C PHE A 365 -11.22 1.99 -30.31
N LYS A 366 -12.23 1.12 -30.43
CA LYS A 366 -12.46 0.23 -31.58
C LYS A 366 -11.23 -0.61 -31.93
N LEU A 367 -10.56 -1.12 -30.91
CA LEU A 367 -9.41 -2.01 -31.05
C LEU A 367 -9.89 -3.46 -31.26
N PRO A 368 -9.12 -4.30 -31.98
CA PRO A 368 -9.51 -5.69 -32.20
C PRO A 368 -9.68 -6.45 -30.88
N ILE A 369 -10.65 -7.36 -30.84
CA ILE A 369 -10.92 -8.24 -29.70
C ILE A 369 -10.76 -9.68 -30.17
N ILE A 370 -9.69 -10.34 -29.74
CA ILE A 370 -9.36 -11.71 -30.15
C ILE A 370 -9.69 -12.66 -29.00
N ARG A 371 -10.59 -13.61 -29.27
CA ARG A 371 -10.88 -14.72 -28.36
C ARG A 371 -9.79 -15.79 -28.48
N VAL A 372 -9.13 -16.10 -27.37
CA VAL A 372 -8.19 -17.21 -27.25
C VAL A 372 -8.57 -18.25 -26.20
N VAL A 373 -9.71 -18.05 -25.52
CA VAL A 373 -10.31 -19.03 -24.61
C VAL A 373 -11.80 -19.12 -24.87
N VAL A 374 -12.29 -20.34 -24.97
CA VAL A 374 -13.72 -20.66 -25.07
C VAL A 374 -14.19 -21.26 -23.75
N GLY A 375 -15.36 -20.82 -23.28
CA GLY A 375 -15.98 -21.30 -22.05
C GLY A 375 -16.54 -22.72 -22.18
N GLU A 376 -17.20 -23.20 -21.13
CA GLU A 376 -17.87 -24.50 -21.15
C GLU A 376 -19.09 -24.53 -22.09
N ASP A 377 -19.64 -23.36 -22.41
CA ASP A 377 -20.72 -23.17 -23.39
C ASP A 377 -20.30 -23.42 -24.85
N GLY A 378 -18.99 -23.47 -25.12
CA GLY A 378 -18.47 -23.67 -26.46
C GLY A 378 -18.62 -22.43 -27.36
N ASP A 379 -18.97 -21.25 -26.83
CA ASP A 379 -19.20 -20.05 -27.63
C ASP A 379 -17.90 -19.58 -28.31
N GLN A 380 -17.85 -19.71 -29.63
CA GLN A 380 -16.76 -19.20 -30.47
C GLN A 380 -17.13 -17.94 -31.25
N SER A 381 -18.31 -17.36 -30.98
CA SER A 381 -18.70 -16.11 -31.61
C SER A 381 -17.78 -14.95 -31.17
N GLU A 382 -17.77 -13.91 -31.98
CA GLU A 382 -17.09 -12.65 -31.68
C GLU A 382 -17.55 -12.11 -30.32
N ILE A 383 -16.59 -11.69 -29.49
CA ILE A 383 -16.86 -11.11 -28.18
C ILE A 383 -17.39 -9.69 -28.37
N LYS A 384 -18.70 -9.50 -28.14
CA LYS A 384 -19.38 -8.19 -28.25
C LYS A 384 -19.79 -7.63 -26.89
N GLU A 385 -20.01 -8.53 -25.93
CA GLU A 385 -20.47 -8.20 -24.59
C GLU A 385 -19.57 -8.81 -23.51
N SER A 386 -19.52 -8.15 -22.35
CA SER A 386 -18.61 -8.50 -21.26
C SER A 386 -18.84 -9.88 -20.67
N HIS A 387 -20.07 -10.40 -20.71
CA HIS A 387 -20.39 -11.74 -20.20
C HIS A 387 -19.77 -12.87 -21.03
N GLN A 388 -19.33 -12.61 -22.27
CA GLN A 388 -18.67 -13.58 -23.14
C GLN A 388 -17.17 -13.73 -22.83
N ILE A 389 -16.62 -12.86 -21.98
CA ILE A 389 -15.20 -12.83 -21.61
C ILE A 389 -14.92 -13.93 -20.58
N ILE A 390 -13.90 -14.74 -20.88
CA ILE A 390 -13.37 -15.75 -19.96
C ILE A 390 -12.07 -15.22 -19.37
N VAL A 391 -12.05 -14.93 -18.06
CA VAL A 391 -10.88 -14.37 -17.37
C VAL A 391 -10.10 -15.44 -16.59
N LYS A 392 -8.84 -15.16 -16.26
CA LYS A 392 -7.98 -16.06 -15.46
C LYS A 392 -8.71 -16.52 -14.20
N GLY A 393 -8.73 -17.84 -13.97
CA GLY A 393 -9.43 -18.49 -12.85
C GLY A 393 -10.76 -19.14 -13.25
N MET A 394 -11.34 -18.75 -14.39
CA MET A 394 -12.49 -19.45 -14.98
C MET A 394 -12.05 -20.71 -15.74
N LYS A 395 -12.98 -21.65 -15.89
CA LYS A 395 -12.78 -22.83 -16.73
C LYS A 395 -12.92 -22.47 -18.20
N GLY A 396 -12.11 -23.09 -19.04
CA GLY A 396 -12.17 -22.92 -20.49
C GLY A 396 -11.10 -23.72 -21.21
N LYS A 397 -11.15 -23.69 -22.54
CA LYS A 397 -10.15 -24.29 -23.43
C LYS A 397 -9.51 -23.24 -24.32
N MET A 398 -8.22 -23.37 -24.53
CA MET A 398 -7.45 -22.50 -25.40
C MET A 398 -7.86 -22.71 -26.87
N VAL A 399 -8.07 -21.61 -27.59
CA VAL A 399 -8.33 -21.56 -29.04
C VAL A 399 -7.51 -20.43 -29.66
N ASN A 400 -7.43 -20.37 -31.00
CA ASN A 400 -6.73 -19.31 -31.74
C ASN A 400 -5.31 -18.99 -31.24
N SER A 401 -4.63 -19.99 -30.64
CA SER A 401 -3.37 -19.85 -29.90
C SER A 401 -2.33 -20.87 -30.35
N LYS A 402 -2.36 -21.25 -31.63
CA LYS A 402 -1.43 -22.20 -32.26
C LYS A 402 -1.25 -23.48 -31.42
N PHE A 403 -0.04 -23.72 -30.91
CA PHE A 403 0.35 -24.90 -30.14
C PHE A 403 -0.31 -25.02 -28.76
N LEU A 404 -1.02 -23.97 -28.30
CA LEU A 404 -1.81 -24.02 -27.08
C LEU A 404 -3.24 -24.54 -27.33
N ASN A 405 -3.70 -24.61 -28.58
CA ASN A 405 -5.06 -25.01 -28.90
C ASN A 405 -5.44 -26.37 -28.28
N GLY A 406 -6.62 -26.43 -27.68
CA GLY A 406 -7.17 -27.64 -27.05
C GLY A 406 -6.74 -27.87 -25.60
N LEU A 407 -5.68 -27.19 -25.12
CA LEU A 407 -5.29 -27.23 -23.72
C LEU A 407 -6.37 -26.58 -22.83
N LYS A 408 -6.46 -27.02 -21.57
CA LYS A 408 -7.24 -26.27 -20.58
C LYS A 408 -6.63 -24.90 -20.38
N PHE A 409 -7.46 -23.91 -20.02
CA PHE A 409 -6.98 -22.54 -19.84
C PHE A 409 -5.81 -22.45 -18.84
N SER A 410 -5.91 -23.11 -17.67
CA SER A 410 -4.82 -23.14 -16.68
C SER A 410 -3.53 -23.74 -17.22
N GLU A 411 -3.62 -24.88 -17.90
CA GLU A 411 -2.47 -25.57 -18.52
C GLU A 411 -1.83 -24.71 -19.62
N GLY A 412 -2.66 -24.00 -20.39
CA GLY A 412 -2.20 -23.04 -21.40
C GLY A 412 -1.43 -21.86 -20.81
N LEU A 413 -1.92 -21.30 -19.69
CA LEU A 413 -1.20 -20.24 -18.98
C LEU A 413 0.15 -20.73 -18.46
N GLU A 414 0.21 -21.89 -17.81
CA GLU A 414 1.45 -22.49 -17.31
C GLU A 414 2.47 -22.72 -18.42
N LYS A 415 2.02 -23.28 -19.56
CA LYS A 415 2.89 -23.55 -20.72
C LYS A 415 3.49 -22.28 -21.33
N THR A 416 2.75 -21.17 -21.34
CA THR A 416 3.30 -19.88 -21.78
C THR A 416 4.29 -19.29 -20.76
N MET A 417 4.14 -19.61 -19.47
CA MET A 417 5.07 -19.18 -18.43
C MET A 417 6.39 -19.97 -18.40
N ASP A 418 6.44 -21.15 -19.03
CA ASP A 418 7.64 -22.00 -19.04
C ASP A 418 8.85 -21.28 -19.68
N SER A 419 9.97 -21.36 -18.98
CA SER A 419 11.28 -20.77 -19.32
C SER A 419 11.78 -21.13 -20.72
N GLN A 420 11.44 -22.31 -21.25
CA GLN A 420 11.80 -22.69 -22.63
C GLN A 420 11.01 -21.89 -23.66
N PHE A 421 9.72 -21.63 -23.39
CA PHE A 421 8.89 -20.81 -24.26
C PHE A 421 9.38 -19.35 -24.28
N GLN A 422 9.76 -18.81 -23.12
CA GLN A 422 10.29 -17.46 -23.00
C GLN A 422 11.63 -17.28 -23.73
N LYS A 423 12.52 -18.29 -23.69
CA LYS A 423 13.80 -18.25 -24.41
C LYS A 423 13.62 -18.30 -25.93
N ILE A 424 12.54 -18.86 -26.45
CA ILE A 424 12.35 -18.93 -27.90
C ILE A 424 11.63 -17.67 -28.40
N ASN A 425 10.71 -17.12 -27.61
CA ASN A 425 9.71 -16.16 -28.09
C ASN A 425 9.64 -14.83 -27.32
N CYS A 426 10.51 -14.54 -26.34
CA CYS A 426 10.42 -13.31 -25.54
C CYS A 426 11.76 -12.55 -25.36
N HIS A 427 12.75 -12.81 -26.21
CA HIS A 427 14.10 -12.22 -26.12
C HIS A 427 14.14 -10.71 -26.35
#